data_AF-R6W9L4-F1
#
_entry.id   AF-R6W9L4-F1
#
_cell.length_a   1.000
_cell.length_b   1.000
_cell.length_c   1.000
_cell.angle_alpha   90.00
_cell.angle_beta   90.00
_cell.angle_gamma   90.00
#
_symmetry.space_group_name_H-M   'P 1'
#
loop_
_entity.id
_entity.type
_entity.pdbx_description
1 polymer ?
#
loop_
_entity_poly.entity_id
_entity_poly.type
_entity_poly.pdbx_seq_one_letter_code
_entity_poly.pdbx_strand_id
1 'polypeptide(L)'
;MFCPECGSKNKDDALFCENCGTSLKSPQGNGAPLSAPVKKERQPLDGKEKLLLIEICVAVLSVILFFVIYNVQFGAKSVAEKHVEAMMERNYADLYDTIYLKDHDDFMSKEAFITAKKIQEPEDIEIADVDVTSVQKRSGGFTSQSIRVRYTKGSDSEKINLKLKRKGLFWKVQMDQGDYKDYGTKLVQKYSIAVPKGADVIVDKINVSDSLTPGKKIDGMDTYTLDAVFGAEHYVEISGKDVEKTGQLVSWTEGDPAIVQTDYNEKVVEELAKQGMEDWKIIMNALVNRKLFSQVDLLQNVDGTNKDAVIDEFESVRDYEFGGSSGDSEKINKYQFTNGEANVEINQEDGTTLAQVTLKGNYYYSYNTTYWSGNSYHNERDGQTANTLTYIMKDGKWVLYNISLSPFYD
;
A
#
# COMPACT_ATOMS: atom_id res chain seq x y z
N MET A 1 87.09 6.43 -10.79
CA MET A 1 87.28 6.30 -12.25
C MET A 1 86.27 7.20 -12.96
N PHE A 2 86.52 7.60 -14.22
CA PHE A 2 85.55 8.39 -14.99
C PHE A 2 84.84 7.48 -16.00
N CYS A 3 83.53 7.66 -16.15
CA CYS A 3 82.75 6.90 -17.12
C CYS A 3 83.21 7.25 -18.54
N PRO A 4 83.59 6.28 -19.38
CA PRO A 4 84.06 6.56 -20.74
C PRO A 4 82.97 7.13 -21.64
N GLU A 5 81.69 6.92 -21.32
CA GLU A 5 80.57 7.38 -22.15
C GLU A 5 80.09 8.81 -21.80
N CYS A 6 79.95 9.13 -20.52
CA CYS A 6 79.39 10.42 -20.11
C CYS A 6 80.36 11.31 -19.30
N GLY A 7 81.60 10.84 -19.06
CA GLY A 7 82.62 11.60 -18.32
C GLY A 7 82.34 11.78 -16.83
N SER A 8 81.30 11.16 -16.28
CA SER A 8 80.93 11.30 -14.86
C SER A 8 81.92 10.57 -13.94
N LYS A 9 82.28 11.17 -12.81
CA LYS A 9 83.17 10.55 -11.81
C LYS A 9 82.40 9.50 -11.01
N ASN A 10 82.92 8.27 -10.99
CA ASN A 10 82.37 7.13 -10.25
C ASN A 10 83.43 6.59 -9.26
N LYS A 11 82.97 5.86 -8.24
CA LYS A 11 83.86 5.10 -7.34
C LYS A 11 84.69 4.09 -8.14
N ASP A 12 85.91 3.82 -7.69
CA ASP A 12 86.87 3.00 -8.45
C ASP A 12 86.47 1.53 -8.59
N ASP A 13 85.55 1.05 -7.74
CA ASP A 13 85.00 -0.31 -7.74
C ASP A 13 83.60 -0.41 -8.37
N ALA A 14 83.03 0.71 -8.82
CA ALA A 14 81.68 0.75 -9.38
C ALA A 14 81.57 -0.13 -10.64
N LEU A 15 80.60 -1.04 -10.64
CA LEU A 15 80.31 -1.92 -11.78
C LEU A 15 79.62 -1.16 -12.92
N PHE A 16 78.81 -0.16 -12.58
CA PHE A 16 78.04 0.67 -13.51
C PHE A 16 78.17 2.15 -13.12
N CYS A 17 78.06 3.03 -14.11
CA CYS A 17 78.04 4.47 -13.89
C CYS A 17 76.74 4.87 -13.18
N GLU A 18 76.85 5.55 -12.05
CA GLU A 18 75.67 5.98 -11.25
C GLU A 18 74.80 7.02 -11.99
N ASN A 19 75.37 7.75 -12.95
CA ASN A 19 74.66 8.81 -13.68
C ASN A 19 73.94 8.32 -14.95
N CYS A 20 74.55 7.39 -15.70
CA CYS A 20 74.00 6.95 -17.01
C CYS A 20 73.83 5.43 -17.15
N GLY A 21 74.21 4.64 -16.14
CA GLY A 21 74.05 3.18 -16.14
C GLY A 21 75.08 2.40 -16.97
N THR A 22 76.03 3.06 -17.62
CA THR A 22 77.06 2.37 -18.44
C THR A 22 77.95 1.46 -17.59
N SER A 23 78.12 0.21 -18.00
CA SER A 23 79.05 -0.74 -17.36
C SER A 23 80.50 -0.25 -17.45
N LEU A 24 81.23 -0.30 -16.33
CA LEU A 24 82.59 0.23 -16.21
C LEU A 24 83.69 -0.85 -16.18
N LYS A 25 83.33 -2.15 -16.20
CA LYS A 25 84.28 -3.26 -16.30
C LYS A 25 84.30 -3.86 -17.70
N SER A 26 85.47 -3.82 -18.34
CA SER A 26 85.75 -4.49 -19.61
C SER A 26 86.45 -5.83 -19.37
N PRO A 27 86.03 -6.96 -19.98
CA PRO A 27 86.63 -8.27 -19.75
C PRO A 27 87.82 -8.54 -20.71
N GLN A 28 89.01 -8.80 -20.16
CA GLN A 28 90.14 -9.47 -20.83
C GLN A 28 90.75 -10.45 -19.80
N GLY A 29 91.09 -11.71 -20.07
CA GLY A 29 91.02 -12.57 -21.25
C GLY A 29 91.68 -13.93 -20.92
N ASN A 30 91.32 -15.01 -21.64
CA ASN A 30 92.23 -16.01 -22.24
C ASN A 30 91.51 -17.30 -22.68
N GLY A 31 91.49 -17.56 -24.00
CA GLY A 31 91.54 -18.92 -24.57
C GLY A 31 90.33 -19.46 -25.35
N ALA A 32 90.43 -19.42 -26.69
CA ALA A 32 89.77 -20.26 -27.70
C ALA A 32 88.35 -19.88 -28.21
N PRO A 33 87.99 -20.28 -29.45
CA PRO A 33 87.99 -19.47 -30.66
C PRO A 33 86.66 -18.77 -30.96
N LEU A 34 86.77 -17.70 -31.76
CA LEU A 34 85.69 -16.91 -32.36
C LEU A 34 84.50 -17.78 -32.79
N SER A 35 83.41 -17.73 -32.02
CA SER A 35 82.09 -18.22 -32.44
C SER A 35 81.24 -17.01 -32.81
N ALA A 36 80.73 -17.01 -34.04
CA ALA A 36 79.73 -16.09 -34.57
C ALA A 36 78.55 -15.88 -33.60
N PRO A 37 77.79 -14.78 -33.68
CA PRO A 37 76.66 -14.55 -32.77
C PRO A 37 75.71 -15.74 -32.88
N VAL A 38 75.56 -16.50 -31.80
CA VAL A 38 74.56 -17.55 -31.69
C VAL A 38 73.21 -16.84 -31.78
N LYS A 39 72.63 -16.89 -32.99
CA LYS A 39 71.21 -16.67 -33.21
C LYS A 39 70.52 -17.55 -32.18
N LYS A 40 69.88 -16.96 -31.16
CA LYS A 40 69.06 -17.69 -30.21
C LYS A 40 67.94 -18.32 -31.04
N GLU A 41 68.15 -19.56 -31.48
CA GLU A 41 67.12 -20.31 -32.17
C GLU A 41 65.93 -20.34 -31.23
N ARG A 42 64.80 -19.80 -31.69
CA ARG A 42 63.54 -19.93 -30.97
C ARG A 42 63.30 -21.42 -30.87
N GLN A 43 63.53 -22.01 -29.70
CA GLN A 43 63.19 -23.41 -29.47
C GLN A 43 61.70 -23.57 -29.82
N PRO A 44 61.35 -24.53 -30.67
CA PRO A 44 59.95 -24.77 -30.98
C PRO A 44 59.24 -25.16 -29.69
N LEU A 45 58.21 -24.40 -29.31
CA LEU A 45 57.37 -24.70 -28.14
C LEU A 45 57.00 -26.19 -28.13
N ASP A 46 57.19 -26.85 -26.99
CA ASP A 46 56.84 -28.26 -26.81
C ASP A 46 55.33 -28.44 -26.99
N GLY A 47 54.88 -29.63 -27.40
CA GLY A 47 53.46 -29.90 -27.72
C GLY A 47 52.52 -29.52 -26.58
N LYS A 48 52.97 -29.64 -25.33
CA LYS A 48 52.22 -29.25 -24.12
C LYS A 48 52.15 -27.72 -23.92
N GLU A 49 53.22 -27.00 -24.24
CA GLU A 49 53.26 -25.53 -24.13
C GLU A 49 52.42 -24.86 -25.24
N LYS A 50 52.39 -25.45 -26.43
CA LYS A 50 51.47 -25.03 -27.51
C LYS A 50 50.02 -25.28 -27.13
N LEU A 51 49.72 -26.43 -26.51
CA LEU A 51 48.38 -26.75 -26.04
C LEU A 51 47.91 -25.78 -24.94
N LEU A 52 48.77 -25.46 -23.98
CA LEU A 52 48.50 -24.47 -22.93
C LEU A 52 48.26 -23.06 -23.52
N LEU A 53 49.06 -22.63 -24.50
CA LEU A 53 48.86 -21.35 -25.17
C LEU A 53 47.55 -21.31 -25.96
N ILE A 54 47.16 -22.40 -26.63
CA ILE A 54 45.87 -22.51 -27.31
C ILE A 54 44.73 -22.41 -26.28
N GLU A 55 44.84 -23.10 -25.15
CA GLU A 55 43.84 -23.07 -24.07
C GLU A 55 43.69 -21.66 -23.47
N ILE A 56 44.81 -20.96 -23.22
CA ILE A 56 44.80 -19.56 -22.77
C ILE A 56 44.17 -18.65 -23.82
N CYS A 57 44.51 -18.82 -25.11
CA CYS A 57 43.89 -18.04 -26.19
C CYS A 57 42.38 -18.27 -26.27
N VAL A 58 41.92 -19.52 -26.15
CA VAL A 58 40.49 -19.87 -26.13
C VAL A 58 39.80 -19.27 -24.90
N ALA A 59 40.44 -19.32 -23.73
CA ALA A 59 39.93 -18.70 -22.51
C ALA A 59 39.80 -17.18 -22.66
N VAL A 60 40.82 -16.49 -23.20
CA VAL A 60 40.79 -15.05 -23.45
C VAL A 60 39.69 -14.68 -24.46
N LEU A 61 39.56 -15.43 -25.55
CA LEU A 61 38.48 -15.23 -26.53
C LEU A 61 37.10 -15.44 -25.91
N SER A 62 36.95 -16.46 -25.08
CA SER A 62 35.71 -16.72 -24.32
C SER A 62 35.37 -15.56 -23.38
N VAL A 63 36.37 -15.00 -22.70
CA VAL A 63 36.22 -13.83 -21.82
C VAL A 63 35.84 -12.57 -22.61
N ILE A 64 36.49 -12.32 -23.75
CA ILE A 64 36.14 -11.19 -24.63
C ILE A 64 34.71 -11.35 -25.15
N LEU A 65 34.34 -12.54 -25.62
CA LEU A 65 32.99 -12.82 -26.10
C LEU A 65 31.96 -12.61 -24.99
N PHE A 66 32.24 -13.09 -23.78
CA PHE A 66 31.41 -12.84 -22.60
C PHE A 66 31.25 -11.34 -22.35
N PHE A 67 32.33 -10.55 -22.37
CA PHE A 67 32.25 -9.09 -22.19
C PHE A 67 31.47 -8.40 -23.31
N VAL A 68 31.58 -8.84 -24.56
CA VAL A 68 30.82 -8.28 -25.68
C VAL A 68 29.33 -8.58 -25.50
N ILE A 69 28.96 -9.85 -25.30
CA ILE A 69 27.57 -10.27 -25.07
C ILE A 69 27.00 -9.54 -23.86
N TYR A 70 27.76 -9.49 -22.77
CA TYR A 70 27.38 -8.80 -21.55
C TYR A 70 27.14 -7.31 -21.77
N ASN A 71 28.04 -6.59 -22.47
CA ASN A 71 27.84 -5.15 -22.72
C ASN A 71 26.67 -4.89 -23.66
N VAL A 72 26.43 -5.78 -24.63
CA VAL A 72 25.30 -5.68 -25.57
C VAL A 72 23.97 -5.93 -24.87
N GLN A 73 23.88 -6.84 -23.91
CA GLN A 73 22.62 -7.18 -23.24
C GLN A 73 22.38 -6.46 -21.91
N PHE A 74 23.44 -6.17 -21.15
CA PHE A 74 23.36 -5.69 -19.76
C PHE A 74 24.14 -4.40 -19.53
N GLY A 75 24.75 -3.81 -20.56
CA GLY A 75 25.42 -2.52 -20.47
C GLY A 75 24.43 -1.38 -20.20
N ALA A 76 24.91 -0.27 -19.63
CA ALA A 76 24.06 0.87 -19.26
C ALA A 76 23.20 1.41 -20.41
N LYS A 77 23.74 1.45 -21.64
CA LYS A 77 22.97 1.87 -22.82
C LYS A 77 21.88 0.87 -23.18
N SER A 78 22.19 -0.43 -23.20
CA SER A 78 21.21 -1.47 -23.50
C SER A 78 20.09 -1.52 -22.47
N VAL A 79 20.41 -1.38 -21.17
CA VAL A 79 19.39 -1.32 -20.11
C VAL A 79 18.51 -0.07 -20.25
N ALA A 80 19.09 1.07 -20.63
CA ALA A 80 18.35 2.30 -20.88
C ALA A 80 17.39 2.17 -22.07
N GLU A 81 17.84 1.56 -23.15
CA GLU A 81 17.04 1.25 -24.35
C GLU A 81 15.87 0.33 -24.00
N LYS A 82 16.16 -0.84 -23.42
CA LYS A 82 15.15 -1.80 -22.96
C LYS A 82 14.13 -1.20 -22.00
N HIS A 83 14.55 -0.30 -21.12
CA HIS A 83 13.63 0.38 -20.19
C HIS A 83 12.61 1.23 -20.96
N VAL A 84 13.06 1.97 -21.98
CA VAL A 84 12.17 2.79 -22.81
C VAL A 84 11.29 1.92 -23.68
N GLU A 85 11.85 0.90 -24.35
CA GLU A 85 11.06 -0.06 -25.15
C GLU A 85 9.96 -0.70 -24.30
N ALA A 86 10.32 -1.30 -23.16
CA ALA A 86 9.35 -1.95 -22.28
C ALA A 86 8.30 -0.98 -21.71
N MET A 87 8.66 0.28 -21.47
CA MET A 87 7.71 1.32 -21.07
C MET A 87 6.71 1.65 -22.17
N MET A 88 7.17 1.76 -23.42
CA MET A 88 6.34 2.15 -24.57
C MET A 88 5.46 0.99 -25.06
N GLU A 89 6.00 -0.23 -25.07
CA GLU A 89 5.29 -1.46 -25.39
C GLU A 89 4.35 -1.92 -24.26
N ARG A 90 4.34 -1.21 -23.12
CA ARG A 90 3.56 -1.57 -21.92
C ARG A 90 3.89 -2.97 -21.38
N ASN A 91 5.11 -3.43 -21.63
CA ASN A 91 5.64 -4.65 -21.06
C ASN A 91 6.13 -4.38 -19.63
N TYR A 92 5.18 -4.27 -18.69
CA TYR A 92 5.46 -3.88 -17.31
C TYR A 92 6.35 -4.88 -16.57
N ALA A 93 6.33 -6.16 -16.98
CA ALA A 93 7.19 -7.19 -16.43
C ALA A 93 8.66 -6.92 -16.76
N ASP A 94 8.97 -6.63 -18.03
CA ASP A 94 10.33 -6.31 -18.45
C ASP A 94 10.75 -4.93 -17.95
N LEU A 95 9.81 -3.97 -17.90
CA LEU A 95 10.03 -2.65 -17.32
C LEU A 95 10.51 -2.77 -15.87
N TYR A 96 9.84 -3.57 -15.04
CA TYR A 96 10.25 -3.83 -13.66
C TYR A 96 11.64 -4.45 -13.57
N ASP A 97 12.00 -5.33 -14.50
CA ASP A 97 13.33 -5.96 -14.54
C ASP A 97 14.45 -4.98 -14.91
N THR A 98 14.13 -3.77 -15.39
CA THR A 98 15.14 -2.75 -15.66
C THR A 98 15.37 -1.78 -14.49
N ILE A 99 14.47 -1.71 -13.51
CA ILE A 99 14.54 -0.69 -12.45
C ILE A 99 15.32 -1.16 -11.21
N TYR A 100 15.85 -0.19 -10.49
CA TYR A 100 16.41 -0.34 -9.15
C TYR A 100 15.59 0.44 -8.15
N LEU A 101 15.02 -0.32 -7.22
CA LEU A 101 14.33 0.16 -6.04
C LEU A 101 15.31 0.10 -4.87
N LYS A 102 15.49 1.24 -4.20
CA LYS A 102 16.48 1.38 -3.11
C LYS A 102 16.04 0.65 -1.86
N ASP A 103 14.75 0.77 -1.55
CA ASP A 103 14.06 0.16 -0.43
C ASP A 103 13.13 -0.91 -1.06
N HIS A 104 13.24 -2.17 -0.60
CA HIS A 104 12.47 -3.28 -1.15
C HIS A 104 11.61 -3.85 -0.03
N ASP A 105 10.32 -3.58 -0.12
CA ASP A 105 9.26 -4.15 0.70
C ASP A 105 8.48 -5.18 -0.15
N ASP A 106 7.69 -6.05 0.47
CA ASP A 106 6.87 -7.06 -0.21
C ASP A 106 5.84 -6.39 -1.15
N PHE A 107 5.36 -5.20 -0.78
CA PHE A 107 4.47 -4.34 -1.58
C PHE A 107 5.16 -3.60 -2.73
N MET A 108 6.48 -3.75 -2.85
CA MET A 108 7.27 -3.25 -3.97
C MET A 108 7.71 -4.38 -4.91
N SER A 109 6.98 -5.49 -4.94
CA SER A 109 7.21 -6.65 -5.83
C SER A 109 6.89 -6.37 -7.31
N LYS A 110 7.30 -7.30 -8.18
CA LYS A 110 7.01 -7.25 -9.63
C LYS A 110 5.51 -7.33 -9.89
N GLU A 111 4.81 -8.18 -9.15
CA GLU A 111 3.37 -8.35 -9.21
C GLU A 111 2.62 -7.08 -8.81
N ALA A 112 3.06 -6.41 -7.72
CA ALA A 112 2.50 -5.13 -7.29
C ALA A 112 2.70 -4.04 -8.35
N PHE A 113 3.90 -3.96 -8.94
CA PHE A 113 4.19 -2.99 -9.99
C PHE A 113 3.31 -3.19 -11.24
N ILE A 114 3.16 -4.43 -11.70
CA ILE A 114 2.31 -4.76 -12.86
C ILE A 114 0.86 -4.39 -12.57
N THR A 115 0.37 -4.69 -11.36
CA THR A 115 -1.01 -4.39 -10.95
C THR A 115 -1.26 -2.88 -10.95
N ALA A 116 -0.40 -2.11 -10.30
CA ALA A 116 -0.48 -0.65 -10.26
C ALA A 116 -0.46 -0.01 -11.65
N LYS A 117 0.38 -0.52 -12.56
CA LYS A 117 0.45 -0.05 -13.95
C LYS A 117 -0.83 -0.32 -14.73
N LYS A 118 -1.43 -1.50 -14.57
CA LYS A 118 -2.71 -1.84 -15.23
C LYS A 118 -3.88 -1.01 -14.73
N ILE A 119 -3.89 -0.62 -13.45
CA ILE A 119 -4.90 0.29 -12.89
C ILE A 119 -4.77 1.69 -13.51
N GLN A 120 -3.55 2.22 -13.64
CA GLN A 120 -3.28 3.57 -14.17
C GLN A 120 -3.47 3.68 -15.69
N GLU A 121 -3.18 2.61 -16.42
CA GLU A 121 -3.16 2.58 -17.88
C GLU A 121 -4.02 1.41 -18.41
N PRO A 122 -5.36 1.54 -18.42
CA PRO A 122 -6.26 0.50 -18.92
C PRO A 122 -6.01 0.17 -20.40
N GLU A 123 -6.45 -1.04 -20.79
CA GLU A 123 -6.08 -1.73 -22.03
C GLU A 123 -6.61 -1.06 -23.33
N ASP A 124 -7.42 -0.01 -23.22
CA ASP A 124 -8.10 0.68 -24.32
C ASP A 124 -7.28 1.80 -24.98
N ILE A 125 -6.04 2.03 -24.53
CA ILE A 125 -5.14 3.02 -25.13
C ILE A 125 -4.28 2.34 -26.20
N GLU A 126 -4.38 2.81 -27.45
CA GLU A 126 -3.54 2.36 -28.56
C GLU A 126 -2.05 2.53 -28.24
N ILE A 127 -1.28 1.46 -28.41
CA ILE A 127 0.18 1.49 -28.34
C ILE A 127 0.64 2.23 -29.59
N ALA A 128 1.19 3.44 -29.40
CA ALA A 128 1.80 4.17 -30.49
C ALA A 128 3.02 3.40 -31.03
N ASP A 129 3.23 3.45 -32.34
CA ASP A 129 4.47 2.93 -32.93
C ASP A 129 5.65 3.76 -32.43
N VAL A 130 6.59 3.10 -31.76
CA VAL A 130 7.70 3.75 -31.06
C VAL A 130 9.01 3.08 -31.44
N ASP A 131 9.92 3.88 -32.01
CA ASP A 131 11.27 3.45 -32.35
C ASP A 131 12.30 4.24 -31.54
N VAL A 132 13.23 3.52 -30.91
CA VAL A 132 14.40 4.13 -30.30
C VAL A 132 15.36 4.60 -31.40
N THR A 133 15.54 5.92 -31.52
CA THR A 133 16.39 6.52 -32.57
C THR A 133 17.83 6.74 -32.13
N SER A 134 18.09 6.93 -30.82
CA SER A 134 19.46 7.08 -30.33
C SER A 134 19.61 6.89 -28.82
N VAL A 135 20.72 6.27 -28.41
CA VAL A 135 21.10 6.07 -27.00
C VAL A 135 22.48 6.66 -26.71
N GLN A 136 22.52 7.73 -25.90
CA GLN A 136 23.73 8.54 -25.69
C GLN A 136 24.07 8.68 -24.20
N LYS A 137 25.30 8.35 -23.82
CA LYS A 137 25.81 8.67 -22.47
C LYS A 137 26.05 10.17 -22.35
N ARG A 138 25.45 10.80 -21.34
CA ARG A 138 25.58 12.23 -21.04
C ARG A 138 26.67 12.49 -20.01
N SER A 139 26.71 11.69 -18.94
CA SER A 139 27.69 11.83 -17.85
C SER A 139 27.81 10.53 -17.04
N GLY A 140 28.72 10.51 -16.05
CA GLY A 140 28.91 9.41 -15.11
C GLY A 140 30.02 8.42 -15.46
N GLY A 141 30.27 7.46 -14.58
CA GLY A 141 31.41 6.56 -14.59
C GLY A 141 31.04 5.08 -14.50
N PHE A 142 31.81 4.32 -13.70
CA PHE A 142 31.65 2.88 -13.54
C PHE A 142 30.46 2.48 -12.66
N THR A 143 30.07 3.35 -11.71
CA THR A 143 29.05 3.06 -10.69
C THR A 143 27.69 3.68 -11.00
N SER A 144 27.67 4.82 -11.70
CA SER A 144 26.44 5.49 -12.14
C SER A 144 26.64 6.17 -13.49
N GLN A 145 25.58 6.26 -14.29
CA GLN A 145 25.59 6.93 -15.60
C GLN A 145 24.28 7.67 -15.84
N SER A 146 24.36 8.82 -16.51
CA SER A 146 23.20 9.48 -17.11
C SER A 146 23.16 9.13 -18.59
N ILE A 147 22.09 8.45 -19.03
CA ILE A 147 21.87 8.05 -20.41
C ILE A 147 20.66 8.81 -20.95
N ARG A 148 20.78 9.37 -22.14
CA ARG A 148 19.66 9.95 -22.89
C ARG A 148 19.23 8.96 -23.96
N VAL A 149 17.94 8.65 -23.96
CA VAL A 149 17.29 7.91 -25.04
C VAL A 149 16.40 8.88 -25.81
N ARG A 150 16.53 8.92 -27.13
CA ARG A 150 15.55 9.59 -28.00
C ARG A 150 14.73 8.51 -28.70
N TYR A 151 13.43 8.76 -28.82
CA TYR A 151 12.49 7.87 -29.49
C TYR A 151 11.48 8.68 -30.29
N THR A 152 10.81 8.03 -31.24
CA THR A 152 9.66 8.61 -31.95
C THR A 152 8.37 8.09 -31.35
N LYS A 153 7.33 8.91 -31.32
CA LYS A 153 5.97 8.50 -30.95
C LYS A 153 5.04 9.02 -32.03
N GLY A 154 4.70 8.17 -33.00
CA GLY A 154 4.11 8.63 -34.26
C GLY A 154 5.06 9.58 -35.00
N SER A 155 4.63 10.80 -35.31
CA SER A 155 5.46 11.80 -35.98
C SER A 155 6.40 12.59 -35.06
N ASP A 156 6.18 12.51 -33.74
CA ASP A 156 6.87 13.38 -32.79
C ASP A 156 8.15 12.72 -32.27
N SER A 157 9.21 13.52 -32.13
CA SER A 157 10.46 13.07 -31.53
C SER A 157 10.53 13.49 -30.06
N GLU A 158 10.62 12.50 -29.19
CA GLU A 158 10.73 12.68 -27.75
C GLU A 158 12.08 12.21 -27.22
N LYS A 159 12.36 12.52 -25.95
CA LYS A 159 13.58 12.12 -25.28
C LYS A 159 13.35 11.95 -23.78
N ILE A 160 14.02 10.95 -23.21
CA ILE A 160 14.06 10.72 -21.77
C ILE A 160 15.51 10.64 -21.30
N ASN A 161 15.81 11.25 -20.14
CA ASN A 161 17.12 11.12 -19.50
C ASN A 161 16.97 10.16 -18.32
N LEU A 162 17.70 9.05 -18.36
CA LEU A 162 17.70 8.00 -17.34
C LEU A 162 18.96 8.12 -16.48
N LYS A 163 18.79 8.05 -15.16
CA LYS A 163 19.88 7.82 -14.23
C LYS A 163 20.00 6.32 -14.00
N LEU A 164 21.15 5.73 -14.31
CA LEU A 164 21.41 4.32 -14.08
C LEU A 164 22.44 4.15 -12.99
N LYS A 165 22.25 3.13 -12.17
CA LYS A 165 23.16 2.72 -11.10
C LYS A 165 23.55 1.27 -11.28
N ARG A 166 24.79 0.94 -10.93
CA ARG A 166 25.27 -0.43 -10.94
C ARG A 166 24.86 -1.16 -9.65
N LYS A 167 24.19 -2.30 -9.80
CA LYS A 167 23.85 -3.26 -8.73
C LYS A 167 24.55 -4.59 -9.03
N GLY A 168 25.72 -4.79 -8.41
CA GLY A 168 26.59 -5.94 -8.71
C GLY A 168 27.07 -5.93 -10.17
N LEU A 169 26.75 -7.00 -10.90
CA LEU A 169 27.04 -7.12 -12.33
C LEU A 169 25.94 -6.51 -13.22
N PHE A 170 24.90 -5.86 -12.71
CA PHE A 170 23.82 -5.35 -13.56
C PHE A 170 23.71 -3.84 -13.47
N TRP A 171 23.41 -3.21 -14.61
CA TRP A 171 22.92 -1.84 -14.63
C TRP A 171 21.41 -1.84 -14.42
N LYS A 172 20.91 -0.84 -13.71
CA LYS A 172 19.49 -0.65 -13.45
C LYS A 172 19.16 0.84 -13.48
N VAL A 173 17.96 1.18 -13.93
CA VAL A 173 17.43 2.54 -13.88
C VAL A 173 17.05 2.87 -12.45
N GLN A 174 17.68 3.89 -11.88
CA GLN A 174 17.40 4.34 -10.53
C GLN A 174 16.10 5.13 -10.53
N MET A 175 15.11 4.65 -9.77
CA MET A 175 13.86 5.37 -9.53
C MET A 175 14.05 6.27 -8.29
N ASP A 176 14.17 7.58 -8.47
CA ASP A 176 14.31 8.55 -7.37
C ASP A 176 12.94 9.12 -6.97
N GLN A 177 12.78 9.43 -5.67
CA GLN A 177 11.50 9.81 -5.04
C GLN A 177 10.76 11.01 -5.67
N GLY A 178 11.46 11.88 -6.40
CA GLY A 178 10.90 13.09 -7.01
C GLY A 178 10.66 13.01 -8.53
N ASP A 179 11.14 11.97 -9.21
CA ASP A 179 11.15 11.89 -10.70
C ASP A 179 9.97 11.05 -11.26
N TYR A 180 9.01 10.64 -10.43
CA TYR A 180 7.95 9.71 -10.82
C TYR A 180 6.94 10.21 -11.87
N LYS A 181 6.90 11.52 -12.15
CA LYS A 181 6.07 12.06 -13.24
C LYS A 181 6.61 11.66 -14.62
N ASP A 182 7.93 11.49 -14.76
CA ASP A 182 8.57 11.20 -16.05
C ASP A 182 8.64 9.69 -16.36
N TYR A 183 8.40 8.83 -15.35
CA TYR A 183 8.48 7.37 -15.44
C TYR A 183 7.12 6.67 -15.33
N GLY A 184 6.04 7.44 -15.21
CA GLY A 184 4.66 6.94 -15.28
C GLY A 184 4.18 6.11 -14.08
N THR A 185 4.89 6.06 -12.95
CA THR A 185 4.39 5.40 -11.72
C THR A 185 4.85 6.16 -10.49
N LYS A 186 3.94 6.77 -9.74
CA LYS A 186 4.22 7.41 -8.45
C LYS A 186 4.53 6.37 -7.38
N LEU A 187 5.62 6.51 -6.62
CA LEU A 187 5.77 5.78 -5.35
C LEU A 187 5.08 6.57 -4.25
N VAL A 188 4.10 5.97 -3.59
CA VAL A 188 3.44 6.53 -2.42
C VAL A 188 4.08 5.94 -1.18
N GLN A 189 4.43 6.80 -0.23
CA GLN A 189 5.05 6.43 1.04
C GLN A 189 3.99 6.46 2.14
N LYS A 190 4.09 5.55 3.11
CA LYS A 190 3.15 5.46 4.24
C LYS A 190 1.70 5.40 3.79
N TYR A 191 1.42 4.55 2.81
CA TYR A 191 0.07 4.27 2.36
C TYR A 191 -0.69 3.62 3.50
N SER A 192 -1.83 4.19 3.89
CA SER A 192 -2.59 3.69 5.03
C SER A 192 -4.04 3.44 4.68
N ILE A 193 -4.57 2.32 5.17
CA ILE A 193 -5.97 1.91 5.02
C ILE A 193 -6.56 1.56 6.38
N ALA A 194 -7.86 1.76 6.51
CA ALA A 194 -8.66 1.38 7.66
C ALA A 194 -9.78 0.43 7.24
N VAL A 195 -9.91 -0.67 7.97
CA VAL A 195 -10.90 -1.73 7.71
C VAL A 195 -11.62 -2.10 9.00
N PRO A 196 -12.81 -2.71 8.96
CA PRO A 196 -13.44 -3.22 10.17
C PRO A 196 -12.51 -4.12 10.98
N LYS A 197 -12.53 -3.93 12.29
CA LYS A 197 -11.66 -4.66 13.21
C LYS A 197 -11.81 -6.18 13.05
N GLY A 198 -10.68 -6.87 12.92
CA GLY A 198 -10.61 -8.33 12.77
C GLY A 198 -10.88 -8.85 11.34
N ALA A 199 -10.95 -7.96 10.34
CA ALA A 199 -11.06 -8.37 8.95
C ALA A 199 -9.71 -8.85 8.38
N ASP A 200 -9.77 -9.85 7.51
CA ASP A 200 -8.66 -10.26 6.66
C ASP A 200 -8.58 -9.33 5.45
N VAL A 201 -7.38 -8.87 5.13
CA VAL A 201 -7.17 -7.87 4.07
C VAL A 201 -6.07 -8.30 3.10
N ILE A 202 -6.34 -8.11 1.82
CA ILE A 202 -5.39 -8.33 0.74
C ILE A 202 -5.34 -7.06 -0.11
N VAL A 203 -4.14 -6.51 -0.31
CA VAL A 203 -3.89 -5.34 -1.16
C VAL A 203 -3.06 -5.81 -2.35
N ASP A 204 -3.56 -5.61 -3.57
CA ASP A 204 -2.89 -6.02 -4.82
C ASP A 204 -2.40 -7.48 -4.82
N LYS A 205 -3.25 -8.39 -4.29
CA LYS A 205 -2.96 -9.83 -4.14
C LYS A 205 -1.90 -10.17 -3.08
N ILE A 206 -1.48 -9.19 -2.27
CA ILE A 206 -0.54 -9.37 -1.17
C ILE A 206 -1.32 -9.27 0.15
N ASN A 207 -1.14 -10.25 1.02
CA ASN A 207 -1.77 -10.25 2.33
C ASN A 207 -1.09 -9.19 3.22
N VAL A 208 -1.87 -8.28 3.80
CA VAL A 208 -1.38 -7.18 4.66
C VAL A 208 -1.39 -7.53 6.15
N SER A 209 -1.91 -8.70 6.54
CA SER A 209 -2.05 -9.12 7.94
C SER A 209 -0.71 -9.11 8.72
N ASP A 210 0.41 -9.29 8.02
CA ASP A 210 1.76 -9.29 8.60
C ASP A 210 2.42 -7.90 8.64
N SER A 211 1.84 -6.90 7.95
CA SER A 211 2.35 -5.52 7.86
C SER A 211 1.94 -4.69 9.09
N LEU A 212 2.57 -5.01 10.22
CA LEU A 212 2.23 -4.57 11.57
C LEU A 212 2.78 -3.17 11.93
N THR A 213 2.52 -2.14 11.13
CA THR A 213 2.61 -0.77 11.63
C THR A 213 1.21 -0.23 11.90
N PRO A 214 0.75 -0.23 13.17
CA PRO A 214 -0.54 0.34 13.50
C PRO A 214 -0.59 1.80 13.04
N GLY A 215 -1.57 2.12 12.20
CA GLY A 215 -1.81 3.46 11.70
C GLY A 215 -2.48 4.35 12.74
N LYS A 216 -3.06 5.46 12.28
CA LYS A 216 -3.89 6.34 13.12
C LYS A 216 -5.04 5.54 13.71
N LYS A 217 -5.24 5.60 15.03
CA LYS A 217 -6.35 4.90 15.69
C LYS A 217 -7.69 5.42 15.18
N ILE A 218 -8.53 4.51 14.71
CA ILE A 218 -9.92 4.74 14.34
C ILE A 218 -10.76 3.73 15.12
N ASP A 219 -11.80 4.20 15.81
CA ASP A 219 -12.60 3.31 16.66
C ASP A 219 -13.34 2.26 15.83
N GLY A 220 -13.27 1.01 16.28
CA GLY A 220 -13.92 -0.10 15.57
C GLY A 220 -13.20 -0.56 14.30
N MET A 221 -12.04 0.01 13.97
CA MET A 221 -11.27 -0.34 12.78
C MET A 221 -9.83 -0.74 13.11
N ASP A 222 -9.30 -1.68 12.33
CA ASP A 222 -7.87 -1.94 12.27
C ASP A 222 -7.26 -1.08 11.15
N THR A 223 -6.07 -0.55 11.42
CA THR A 223 -5.36 0.32 10.47
C THR A 223 -4.01 -0.25 10.12
N TYR A 224 -3.76 -0.34 8.81
CA TYR A 224 -2.52 -0.85 8.24
C TYR A 224 -1.79 0.29 7.57
N THR A 225 -0.47 0.35 7.75
CA THR A 225 0.40 1.32 7.08
C THR A 225 1.50 0.56 6.36
N LEU A 226 1.56 0.73 5.04
CA LEU A 226 2.57 0.17 4.16
C LEU A 226 3.65 1.22 3.91
N ASP A 227 4.91 0.84 4.06
CA ASP A 227 6.02 1.80 3.97
C ASP A 227 6.08 2.44 2.58
N ALA A 228 5.89 1.64 1.53
CA ALA A 228 5.92 2.11 0.16
C ALA A 228 5.08 1.24 -0.79
N VAL A 229 4.30 1.88 -1.67
CA VAL A 229 3.47 1.23 -2.67
C VAL A 229 3.53 1.94 -4.02
N PHE A 230 3.22 1.23 -5.10
CA PHE A 230 3.16 1.79 -6.46
C PHE A 230 1.77 2.37 -6.76
N GLY A 231 1.70 3.66 -7.05
CA GLY A 231 0.44 4.35 -7.31
C GLY A 231 -0.25 4.83 -6.04
N ALA A 232 -1.35 5.55 -6.22
CA ALA A 232 -2.21 5.99 -5.11
C ALA A 232 -3.53 5.20 -5.06
N GLU A 233 -3.75 4.30 -6.02
CA GLU A 233 -4.97 3.51 -6.16
C GLU A 233 -4.60 2.04 -6.16
N HIS A 234 -5.26 1.27 -5.32
CA HIS A 234 -4.96 -0.14 -5.11
C HIS A 234 -6.24 -0.96 -5.07
N TYR A 235 -6.16 -2.21 -5.53
CA TYR A 235 -7.26 -3.14 -5.39
C TYR A 235 -7.19 -3.79 -4.02
N VAL A 236 -8.22 -3.59 -3.19
CA VAL A 236 -8.30 -4.09 -1.82
C VAL A 236 -9.43 -5.10 -1.73
N GLU A 237 -9.09 -6.32 -1.32
CA GLU A 237 -10.05 -7.35 -0.93
C GLU A 237 -10.15 -7.43 0.59
N ILE A 238 -11.38 -7.51 1.08
CA ILE A 238 -11.71 -7.70 2.48
C ILE A 238 -12.55 -8.96 2.63
N SER A 239 -12.31 -9.71 3.69
CA SER A 239 -13.17 -10.78 4.15
C SER A 239 -13.08 -10.92 5.67
N GLY A 240 -14.00 -11.64 6.29
CA GLY A 240 -13.84 -11.96 7.71
C GLY A 240 -15.07 -12.65 8.29
N LYS A 241 -15.04 -12.81 9.61
CA LYS A 241 -16.14 -13.43 10.35
C LYS A 241 -17.42 -12.58 10.35
N ASP A 242 -17.27 -11.26 10.32
CA ASP A 242 -18.36 -10.30 10.55
C ASP A 242 -18.70 -9.47 9.30
N VAL A 243 -17.92 -9.61 8.22
CA VAL A 243 -18.05 -8.84 6.96
C VAL A 243 -18.12 -9.76 5.74
N GLU A 244 -18.82 -9.32 4.70
CA GLU A 244 -18.90 -10.04 3.43
C GLU A 244 -17.59 -9.96 2.66
N LYS A 245 -17.29 -11.00 1.87
CA LYS A 245 -16.12 -10.94 0.98
C LYS A 245 -16.39 -9.92 -0.12
N THR A 246 -15.59 -8.86 -0.15
CA THR A 246 -15.73 -7.74 -1.10
C THR A 246 -14.37 -7.34 -1.65
N GLY A 247 -14.37 -6.73 -2.83
CA GLY A 247 -13.16 -6.24 -3.49
C GLY A 247 -13.45 -4.94 -4.22
N GLN A 248 -12.60 -3.92 -4.03
CA GLN A 248 -12.81 -2.60 -4.62
C GLN A 248 -11.49 -1.87 -4.88
N LEU A 249 -11.54 -0.85 -5.74
CA LEU A 249 -10.45 0.11 -5.86
C LEU A 249 -10.55 1.13 -4.71
N VAL A 250 -9.44 1.30 -4.01
CA VAL A 250 -9.30 2.27 -2.91
C VAL A 250 -8.26 3.30 -3.32
N SER A 251 -8.69 4.56 -3.37
CA SER A 251 -7.82 5.70 -3.66
C SER A 251 -7.36 6.33 -2.34
N TRP A 252 -6.05 6.52 -2.20
CA TRP A 252 -5.46 7.10 -1.00
C TRP A 252 -5.31 8.61 -1.09
N THR A 253 -5.53 9.28 0.04
CA THR A 253 -5.28 10.70 0.24
C THR A 253 -4.25 10.88 1.34
N GLU A 254 -3.41 11.92 1.20
CA GLU A 254 -2.32 12.15 2.14
C GLU A 254 -2.84 12.58 3.52
N GLY A 255 -2.38 11.90 4.57
CA GLY A 255 -2.59 12.29 5.97
C GLY A 255 -3.49 11.33 6.76
N ASP A 256 -4.59 10.89 6.19
CA ASP A 256 -5.55 10.00 6.85
C ASP A 256 -5.65 8.62 6.17
N PRO A 257 -5.88 7.53 6.94
CA PRO A 257 -6.11 6.21 6.36
C PRO A 257 -7.33 6.23 5.42
N ALA A 258 -7.20 5.61 4.25
CA ALA A 258 -8.35 5.40 3.37
C ALA A 258 -9.29 4.34 3.98
N ILE A 259 -10.54 4.73 4.23
CA ILE A 259 -11.56 3.83 4.79
C ILE A 259 -12.06 2.92 3.69
N VAL A 260 -11.94 1.61 3.91
CA VAL A 260 -12.41 0.61 2.96
C VAL A 260 -13.85 0.24 3.30
N GLN A 261 -14.76 0.58 2.39
CA GLN A 261 -16.20 0.40 2.54
C GLN A 261 -16.57 -1.08 2.45
N THR A 262 -17.39 -1.60 3.34
CA THR A 262 -17.79 -3.01 3.29
C THR A 262 -19.12 -3.26 3.98
N ASP A 263 -19.83 -4.26 3.48
CA ASP A 263 -21.08 -4.72 4.05
C ASP A 263 -20.81 -5.73 5.17
N TYR A 264 -21.50 -5.56 6.28
CA TYR A 264 -21.55 -6.57 7.34
C TYR A 264 -22.45 -7.73 6.90
N ASN A 265 -22.09 -8.94 7.29
CA ASN A 265 -22.82 -10.12 6.87
C ASN A 265 -24.19 -10.27 7.56
N GLU A 266 -25.03 -11.15 7.01
CA GLU A 266 -26.39 -11.40 7.50
C GLU A 266 -26.43 -11.75 9.00
N LYS A 267 -25.42 -12.47 9.49
CA LYS A 267 -25.34 -12.83 10.91
C LYS A 267 -25.23 -11.60 11.80
N VAL A 268 -24.40 -10.63 11.46
CA VAL A 268 -24.26 -9.38 12.24
C VAL A 268 -25.56 -8.58 12.18
N VAL A 269 -26.19 -8.50 11.02
CA VAL A 269 -27.49 -7.84 10.82
C VAL A 269 -28.57 -8.47 11.71
N GLU A 270 -28.65 -9.81 11.78
CA GLU A 270 -29.58 -10.50 12.65
C GLU A 270 -29.30 -10.27 14.15
N GLU A 271 -28.03 -10.27 14.55
CA GLU A 271 -27.63 -10.03 15.95
C GLU A 271 -28.00 -8.61 16.39
N LEU A 272 -27.78 -7.61 15.53
CA LEU A 272 -28.20 -6.22 15.76
C LEU A 272 -29.73 -6.08 15.83
N ALA A 273 -30.46 -6.76 14.95
CA ALA A 273 -31.93 -6.77 14.97
C ALA A 273 -32.47 -7.33 16.30
N LYS A 274 -31.87 -8.42 16.79
CA LYS A 274 -32.21 -9.03 18.09
C LYS A 274 -31.88 -8.08 19.25
N GLN A 275 -30.67 -7.52 19.26
CA GLN A 275 -30.25 -6.54 20.26
C GLN A 275 -31.20 -5.32 20.29
N GLY A 276 -31.50 -4.73 19.13
CA GLY A 276 -32.42 -3.59 19.02
C GLY A 276 -33.80 -3.89 19.57
N MET A 277 -34.36 -5.06 19.27
CA MET A 277 -35.66 -5.48 19.79
C MET A 277 -35.66 -5.69 21.31
N GLU A 278 -34.58 -6.22 21.88
CA GLU A 278 -34.43 -6.41 23.33
C GLU A 278 -34.27 -5.07 24.06
N ASP A 279 -33.38 -4.21 23.56
CA ASP A 279 -33.13 -2.87 24.09
C ASP A 279 -34.39 -2.01 24.06
N TRP A 280 -35.11 -2.02 22.94
CA TRP A 280 -36.37 -1.30 22.80
C TRP A 280 -37.42 -1.77 23.81
N LYS A 281 -37.55 -3.08 24.06
CA LYS A 281 -38.49 -3.60 25.09
C LYS A 281 -38.15 -3.05 26.47
N ILE A 282 -36.87 -2.92 26.81
CA ILE A 282 -36.42 -2.33 28.08
C ILE A 282 -36.82 -0.84 28.14
N ILE A 283 -36.54 -0.09 27.06
CA ILE A 283 -36.87 1.34 26.96
C ILE A 283 -38.39 1.56 27.08
N MET A 284 -39.19 0.85 26.29
CA MET A 284 -40.65 0.97 26.33
C MET A 284 -41.23 0.56 27.69
N ASN A 285 -40.69 -0.50 28.31
CA ASN A 285 -41.12 -0.88 29.65
C ASN A 285 -40.81 0.23 30.67
N ALA A 286 -39.66 0.90 30.56
CA ALA A 286 -39.30 2.02 31.41
C ALA A 286 -40.26 3.22 31.20
N LEU A 287 -40.61 3.54 29.95
CA LEU A 287 -41.56 4.60 29.61
C LEU A 287 -42.96 4.34 30.17
N VAL A 288 -43.50 3.13 29.96
CA VAL A 288 -44.81 2.72 30.50
C VAL A 288 -44.85 2.81 32.02
N ASN A 289 -43.74 2.52 32.69
CA ASN A 289 -43.60 2.61 34.14
C ASN A 289 -43.12 3.99 34.63
N ARG A 290 -42.99 4.98 33.74
CA ARG A 290 -42.56 6.35 34.01
C ARG A 290 -41.25 6.42 34.80
N LYS A 291 -40.32 5.52 34.50
CA LYS A 291 -38.99 5.54 35.12
C LYS A 291 -38.21 6.75 34.64
N LEU A 292 -37.40 7.32 35.53
CA LEU A 292 -36.40 8.33 35.16
C LEU A 292 -35.29 7.69 34.33
N PHE A 293 -34.62 8.49 33.49
CA PHE A 293 -33.49 8.02 32.68
C PHE A 293 -32.45 7.30 33.54
N SER A 294 -32.11 7.88 34.70
CA SER A 294 -31.15 7.35 35.68
C SER A 294 -31.51 5.98 36.28
N GLN A 295 -32.75 5.52 36.11
CA GLN A 295 -33.26 4.25 36.63
C GLN A 295 -33.26 3.13 35.58
N VAL A 296 -32.76 3.40 34.37
CA VAL A 296 -32.69 2.43 33.27
C VAL A 296 -31.23 2.08 32.99
N ASP A 297 -30.80 0.91 33.45
CA ASP A 297 -29.40 0.45 33.38
C ASP A 297 -28.86 0.47 31.94
N LEU A 298 -29.67 0.06 30.96
CA LEU A 298 -29.33 0.10 29.54
C LEU A 298 -28.91 1.51 29.11
N LEU A 299 -29.68 2.53 29.49
CA LEU A 299 -29.44 3.92 29.09
C LEU A 299 -28.20 4.53 29.77
N GLN A 300 -27.73 3.92 30.86
CA GLN A 300 -26.49 4.36 31.50
C GLN A 300 -25.24 4.03 30.66
N ASN A 301 -25.33 3.03 29.78
CA ASN A 301 -24.26 2.55 28.91
C ASN A 301 -24.29 3.14 27.49
N VAL A 302 -25.13 4.13 27.24
CA VAL A 302 -25.16 4.89 25.97
C VAL A 302 -23.81 5.57 25.75
N ASP A 303 -23.39 5.64 24.48
CA ASP A 303 -22.16 6.34 24.11
C ASP A 303 -22.18 7.80 24.58
N GLY A 304 -21.09 8.23 25.20
CA GLY A 304 -21.00 9.53 25.86
C GLY A 304 -21.13 10.71 24.90
N THR A 305 -20.83 10.56 23.61
CA THR A 305 -20.85 11.69 22.67
C THR A 305 -22.27 12.15 22.31
N ASN A 306 -23.28 11.30 22.49
CA ASN A 306 -24.66 11.60 22.14
C ASN A 306 -25.65 11.37 23.30
N LYS A 307 -25.13 11.20 24.52
CA LYS A 307 -25.92 10.86 25.71
C LYS A 307 -26.99 11.90 26.06
N ASP A 308 -26.67 13.19 25.93
CA ASP A 308 -27.62 14.28 26.24
C ASP A 308 -28.85 14.24 25.32
N ALA A 309 -28.66 14.00 24.02
CA ALA A 309 -29.78 13.85 23.08
C ALA A 309 -30.66 12.65 23.41
N VAL A 310 -30.06 11.54 23.87
CA VAL A 310 -30.82 10.36 24.32
C VAL A 310 -31.59 10.64 25.61
N ILE A 311 -31.04 11.43 26.53
CA ILE A 311 -31.75 11.89 27.73
C ILE A 311 -32.96 12.72 27.31
N ASP A 312 -32.74 13.74 26.49
CA ASP A 312 -33.80 14.66 26.04
C ASP A 312 -34.95 13.91 25.36
N GLU A 313 -34.65 13.03 24.42
CA GLU A 313 -35.65 12.22 23.72
C GLU A 313 -36.41 11.28 24.68
N PHE A 314 -35.69 10.55 25.54
CA PHE A 314 -36.32 9.61 26.48
C PHE A 314 -37.24 10.34 27.46
N GLU A 315 -36.78 11.44 28.06
CA GLU A 315 -37.55 12.19 29.04
C GLU A 315 -38.72 12.94 28.41
N SER A 316 -38.53 13.50 27.22
CA SER A 316 -39.61 14.11 26.43
C SER A 316 -40.73 13.10 26.17
N VAL A 317 -40.41 11.93 25.61
CA VAL A 317 -41.41 10.90 25.31
C VAL A 317 -42.06 10.39 26.61
N ARG A 318 -41.27 10.19 27.68
CA ARG A 318 -41.80 9.81 28.99
C ARG A 318 -42.85 10.80 29.49
N ASP A 319 -42.57 12.10 29.42
CA ASP A 319 -43.38 13.13 30.04
C ASP A 319 -44.58 13.52 29.17
N TYR A 320 -44.40 13.63 27.85
CA TYR A 320 -45.46 14.06 26.94
C TYR A 320 -46.36 12.90 26.48
N GLU A 321 -45.77 11.77 26.10
CA GLU A 321 -46.52 10.64 25.53
C GLU A 321 -47.01 9.67 26.62
N PHE A 322 -46.24 9.50 27.71
CA PHE A 322 -46.57 8.56 28.80
C PHE A 322 -46.94 9.24 30.13
N GLY A 323 -46.69 10.53 30.30
CA GLY A 323 -46.88 11.27 31.55
C GLY A 323 -48.31 11.76 31.78
N GLY A 324 -49.04 12.05 30.69
CA GLY A 324 -50.39 12.62 30.69
C GLY A 324 -50.36 14.15 30.76
N SER A 325 -51.30 14.81 30.06
CA SER A 325 -51.41 16.28 30.06
C SER A 325 -51.80 16.82 31.44
N SER A 326 -51.26 17.98 31.81
CA SER A 326 -51.62 18.69 33.05
C SER A 326 -53.12 19.05 33.19
N GLY A 327 -53.91 18.93 32.11
CA GLY A 327 -55.36 19.20 32.10
C GLY A 327 -56.28 17.98 32.12
N ASP A 328 -55.83 16.83 31.60
CA ASP A 328 -56.60 15.58 31.53
C ASP A 328 -55.70 14.42 31.94
N SER A 329 -56.13 13.63 32.92
CA SER A 329 -55.30 12.60 33.57
C SER A 329 -55.19 11.31 32.75
N GLU A 330 -54.83 11.41 31.47
CA GLU A 330 -54.60 10.23 30.64
C GLU A 330 -53.43 9.42 31.20
N LYS A 331 -53.76 8.26 31.76
CA LYS A 331 -52.78 7.35 32.33
C LYS A 331 -52.78 6.05 31.55
N ILE A 332 -51.71 5.82 30.79
CA ILE A 332 -51.48 4.55 30.11
C ILE A 332 -51.34 3.45 31.15
N ASN A 333 -52.21 2.45 31.07
CA ASN A 333 -52.29 1.33 32.00
C ASN A 333 -51.68 0.04 31.42
N LYS A 334 -51.65 -0.07 30.08
CA LYS A 334 -51.16 -1.24 29.36
C LYS A 334 -50.63 -0.80 28.01
N TYR A 335 -49.49 -1.35 27.59
CA TYR A 335 -48.94 -1.22 26.24
C TYR A 335 -48.56 -2.63 25.75
N GLN A 336 -49.03 -3.01 24.58
CA GLN A 336 -48.73 -4.28 23.93
C GLN A 336 -48.17 -4.01 22.54
N PHE A 337 -47.17 -4.80 22.17
CA PHE A 337 -46.55 -4.75 20.85
C PHE A 337 -46.70 -6.09 20.16
N THR A 338 -47.15 -6.06 18.91
CA THR A 338 -47.40 -7.25 18.10
C THR A 338 -46.93 -7.02 16.67
N ASN A 339 -46.68 -8.11 15.94
CA ASN A 339 -46.18 -8.07 14.56
C ASN A 339 -44.93 -7.19 14.42
N GLY A 340 -44.01 -7.36 15.37
CA GLY A 340 -42.77 -6.60 15.44
C GLY A 340 -41.74 -7.06 14.40
N GLU A 341 -41.26 -6.11 13.61
CA GLU A 341 -40.19 -6.30 12.65
C GLU A 341 -39.04 -5.35 12.97
N ALA A 342 -37.81 -5.82 12.75
CA ALA A 342 -36.59 -5.04 12.90
C ALA A 342 -35.86 -5.04 11.56
N ASN A 343 -35.62 -3.85 11.02
CA ASN A 343 -34.79 -3.64 9.85
C ASN A 343 -33.49 -2.96 10.28
N VAL A 344 -32.35 -3.39 9.74
CA VAL A 344 -31.04 -2.88 10.11
C VAL A 344 -30.34 -2.34 8.87
N GLU A 345 -29.88 -1.11 8.96
CA GLU A 345 -29.02 -0.46 7.96
C GLU A 345 -27.70 -0.09 8.63
N ILE A 346 -26.57 -0.48 8.03
CA ILE A 346 -25.24 -0.18 8.56
C ILE A 346 -24.51 0.73 7.57
N ASN A 347 -24.05 1.87 8.06
CA ASN A 347 -23.36 2.89 7.26
C ASN A 347 -21.97 3.17 7.84
N GLN A 348 -20.99 3.34 6.96
CA GLN A 348 -19.61 3.70 7.31
C GLN A 348 -19.27 5.08 6.74
N GLU A 349 -19.15 6.08 7.59
CA GLU A 349 -18.89 7.47 7.18
C GLU A 349 -17.84 8.10 8.10
N ASP A 350 -16.81 8.73 7.51
CA ASP A 350 -15.74 9.45 8.21
C ASP A 350 -15.09 8.71 9.40
N GLY A 351 -14.92 7.38 9.26
CA GLY A 351 -14.28 6.53 10.26
C GLY A 351 -15.21 6.15 11.41
N THR A 352 -16.51 6.42 11.24
CA THR A 352 -17.58 6.02 12.15
C THR A 352 -18.46 4.99 11.45
N THR A 353 -18.67 3.85 12.11
CA THR A 353 -19.67 2.87 11.66
C THR A 353 -20.91 2.98 12.55
N LEU A 354 -22.05 3.28 11.93
CA LEU A 354 -23.35 3.37 12.60
C LEU A 354 -24.29 2.28 12.08
N ALA A 355 -25.03 1.63 12.98
CA ALA A 355 -26.13 0.75 12.64
C ALA A 355 -27.45 1.38 13.08
N GLN A 356 -28.39 1.56 12.16
CA GLN A 356 -29.75 1.99 12.46
C GLN A 356 -30.67 0.78 12.49
N VAL A 357 -31.24 0.50 13.65
CA VAL A 357 -32.23 -0.56 13.83
C VAL A 357 -33.61 0.08 13.92
N THR A 358 -34.36 -0.02 12.83
CA THR A 358 -35.74 0.48 12.74
C THR A 358 -36.73 -0.61 13.10
N LEU A 359 -37.50 -0.36 14.15
CA LEU A 359 -38.45 -1.26 14.77
C LEU A 359 -39.86 -0.81 14.43
N LYS A 360 -40.59 -1.63 13.67
CA LYS A 360 -41.97 -1.37 13.28
C LYS A 360 -42.89 -2.46 13.81
N GLY A 361 -44.11 -2.09 14.12
CA GLY A 361 -45.15 -3.06 14.45
C GLY A 361 -46.43 -2.37 14.91
N ASN A 362 -47.32 -3.17 15.48
CA ASN A 362 -48.60 -2.70 15.96
C ASN A 362 -48.54 -2.48 17.46
N TYR A 363 -49.08 -1.35 17.94
CA TYR A 363 -49.32 -1.12 19.34
C TYR A 363 -50.79 -1.34 19.69
N TYR A 364 -51.02 -1.74 20.93
CA TYR A 364 -52.31 -1.61 21.60
C TYR A 364 -52.05 -1.01 22.97
N TYR A 365 -52.71 0.10 23.31
CA TYR A 365 -52.67 0.65 24.65
C TYR A 365 -54.04 0.99 25.18
N SER A 366 -54.17 0.92 26.51
CA SER A 366 -55.37 1.37 27.21
C SER A 366 -55.02 2.42 28.24
N TYR A 367 -55.91 3.39 28.41
CA TYR A 367 -55.73 4.50 29.32
C TYR A 367 -57.04 4.89 29.99
N ASN A 368 -56.94 5.50 31.17
CA ASN A 368 -58.09 6.12 31.82
C ASN A 368 -58.03 7.63 31.63
N THR A 369 -59.17 8.25 31.29
CA THR A 369 -59.33 9.72 31.31
C THR A 369 -60.27 10.09 32.44
N THR A 370 -59.83 10.96 33.35
CA THR A 370 -60.69 11.53 34.39
C THR A 370 -60.98 12.98 34.07
N TYR A 371 -62.26 13.30 33.86
CA TYR A 371 -62.71 14.65 33.59
C TYR A 371 -62.85 15.46 34.88
N TRP A 372 -62.88 16.78 34.76
CA TRP A 372 -63.14 17.72 35.87
C TRP A 372 -64.43 17.44 36.66
N SER A 373 -65.38 16.71 36.06
CA SER A 373 -66.62 16.24 36.71
C SER A 373 -66.41 15.06 37.67
N GLY A 374 -65.20 14.50 37.75
CA GLY A 374 -64.85 13.31 38.53
C GLY A 374 -65.15 11.99 37.83
N ASN A 375 -65.79 12.01 36.65
CA ASN A 375 -66.06 10.81 35.87
C ASN A 375 -64.77 10.29 35.22
N SER A 376 -64.52 8.98 35.35
CA SER A 376 -63.40 8.30 34.71
C SER A 376 -63.89 7.33 33.64
N TYR A 377 -63.25 7.36 32.47
CA TYR A 377 -63.56 6.50 31.33
C TYR A 377 -62.34 5.65 30.99
N HIS A 378 -62.57 4.36 30.71
CA HIS A 378 -61.55 3.48 30.17
C HIS A 378 -61.60 3.55 28.65
N ASN A 379 -60.45 3.87 28.05
CA ASN A 379 -60.27 4.01 26.62
C ASN A 379 -59.21 3.01 26.13
N GLU A 380 -59.34 2.60 24.87
CA GLU A 380 -58.42 1.70 24.19
C GLU A 380 -58.09 2.26 22.82
N ARG A 381 -56.85 2.11 22.40
CA ARG A 381 -56.37 2.54 21.09
C ARG A 381 -55.37 1.54 20.56
N ASP A 382 -55.47 1.25 19.28
CA ASP A 382 -54.51 0.48 18.51
C ASP A 382 -54.02 1.30 17.31
N GLY A 383 -52.83 0.98 16.84
CA GLY A 383 -52.19 1.70 15.74
C GLY A 383 -50.82 1.14 15.41
N GLN A 384 -50.02 1.92 14.70
CA GLN A 384 -48.68 1.52 14.30
C GLN A 384 -47.62 2.28 15.11
N THR A 385 -46.43 1.70 15.23
CA THR A 385 -45.29 2.38 15.83
C THR A 385 -44.06 2.17 14.96
N ALA A 386 -43.20 3.18 14.92
CA ALA A 386 -41.92 3.14 14.22
C ALA A 386 -40.88 3.83 15.11
N ASN A 387 -39.96 3.05 15.67
CA ASN A 387 -38.89 3.56 16.51
C ASN A 387 -37.55 3.21 15.88
N THR A 388 -36.54 4.05 16.06
CA THR A 388 -35.20 3.78 15.57
C THR A 388 -34.22 3.85 16.72
N LEU A 389 -33.48 2.76 16.91
CA LEU A 389 -32.31 2.73 17.79
C LEU A 389 -31.07 2.78 16.91
N THR A 390 -30.17 3.73 17.17
CA THR A 390 -28.89 3.82 16.46
C THR A 390 -27.78 3.31 17.36
N TYR A 391 -26.92 2.46 16.83
CA TYR A 391 -25.74 1.93 17.49
C TYR A 391 -24.47 2.43 16.81
N ILE A 392 -23.42 2.67 17.59
CA ILE A 392 -22.09 3.02 17.12
C ILE A 392 -21.12 1.86 17.38
N MET A 393 -20.27 1.55 16.41
CA MET A 393 -19.19 0.57 16.60
C MET A 393 -18.07 1.18 17.43
N LYS A 394 -17.84 0.65 18.65
CA LYS A 394 -16.73 1.03 19.53
C LYS A 394 -15.96 -0.20 19.97
N ASP A 395 -14.65 -0.20 19.72
CA ASP A 395 -13.73 -1.28 20.12
C ASP A 395 -14.14 -2.70 19.66
N GLY A 396 -14.95 -2.81 18.60
CA GLY A 396 -15.48 -4.08 18.08
C GLY A 396 -16.81 -4.51 18.73
N LYS A 397 -17.54 -3.57 19.35
CA LYS A 397 -18.88 -3.79 19.92
C LYS A 397 -19.84 -2.70 19.48
N TRP A 398 -21.11 -3.07 19.31
CA TRP A 398 -22.20 -2.14 19.03
C TRP A 398 -22.74 -1.55 20.35
N VAL A 399 -22.58 -0.24 20.51
CA VAL A 399 -23.00 0.51 21.70
C VAL A 399 -24.17 1.41 21.32
N LEU A 400 -25.21 1.48 22.16
CA LEU A 400 -26.36 2.35 21.91
C LEU A 400 -25.87 3.81 21.80
N TYR A 401 -26.14 4.45 20.67
CA TYR A 401 -25.66 5.78 20.33
C TYR A 401 -26.80 6.81 20.35
N ASN A 402 -27.94 6.46 19.77
CA ASN A 402 -29.10 7.33 19.72
C ASN A 402 -30.41 6.55 19.84
N ILE A 403 -31.46 7.24 20.27
CA ILE A 403 -32.83 6.74 20.20
C ILE A 403 -33.69 7.79 19.49
N SER A 404 -34.68 7.32 18.73
CA SER A 404 -35.73 8.14 18.13
C SER A 404 -37.02 7.35 18.28
N LEU A 405 -37.95 7.88 19.07
CA LEU A 405 -39.10 7.13 19.54
C LEU A 405 -40.40 7.76 19.02
N SER A 406 -41.09 7.04 18.14
CA SER A 406 -42.47 7.33 17.76
C SER A 406 -43.38 6.18 18.24
N PRO A 407 -43.71 6.14 19.55
CA PRO A 407 -44.48 5.04 20.14
C PRO A 407 -45.92 5.00 19.62
N PHE A 408 -46.45 6.13 19.13
CA PHE A 408 -47.80 6.28 18.60
C PHE A 408 -47.72 6.95 17.23
N TYR A 409 -47.87 6.15 16.17
CA TYR A 409 -47.97 6.60 14.78
C TYR A 409 -49.39 6.27 14.29
N ASP A 410 -50.13 7.30 13.85
CA ASP A 410 -51.50 7.16 13.33
C ASP A 410 -51.49 6.94 11.80
#